data_AF-A0A8X7TJM5-F1
#
_entry.id   AF-A0A8X7TJM5-F1
#
_cell.length_a   1.000
_cell.length_b   1.000
_cell.length_c   1.000
_cell.angle_alpha   90.00
_cell.angle_beta   90.00
_cell.angle_gamma   90.00
#
_symmetry.space_group_name_H-M   'P 1'
#
loop_
_entity.id
_entity.type
_entity.pdbx_description
1 polymer ?
#
loop_
_entity_poly.entity_id
_entity_poly.type
_entity_poly.pdbx_seq_one_letter_code
_entity_poly.pdbx_strand_id
1 'polypeptide(L)'
;MTGVKAVVSKSFERIHRSNLVGMGIIPLCFKTGEDAETLGLTGQELYTIELPNNVSEIKPGQDVTVVTNNGKSFTCTLRFDTEVKNQDDLLF
;
A
#
# COMPACT_ATOMS: atom_id res chain seq x y z
N MET A 1 -1.91 4.71 -19.66
CA MET A 1 -1.28 4.42 -18.36
C MET A 1 -2.32 3.72 -17.50
N THR A 2 -2.01 2.56 -16.96
CA THR A 2 -2.93 1.82 -16.07
C THR A 2 -3.07 2.59 -14.76
N GLY A 3 -4.30 2.99 -14.41
CA GLY A 3 -4.61 3.83 -13.23
C GLY A 3 -4.45 3.15 -11.87
N VAL A 4 -3.51 2.21 -11.74
CA VAL A 4 -3.21 1.52 -10.48
C VAL A 4 -2.39 2.44 -9.60
N LYS A 5 -2.84 2.66 -8.36
CA LYS A 5 -2.19 3.55 -7.38
C LYS A 5 -1.51 2.80 -6.23
N ALA A 6 -1.93 1.56 -5.98
CA ALA A 6 -1.38 0.74 -4.91
C ALA A 6 -1.53 -0.74 -5.25
N VAL A 7 -0.68 -1.56 -4.64
CA VAL A 7 -0.75 -3.03 -4.67
C VAL A 7 -0.68 -3.53 -3.25
N VAL A 8 -1.61 -4.40 -2.86
CA VAL A 8 -1.62 -5.06 -1.55
C VAL A 8 -1.26 -6.54 -1.74
N SER A 9 -0.31 -7.05 -0.96
CA SER A 9 0.14 -8.45 -1.04
C SER A 9 0.56 -9.02 0.33
N LYS A 10 0.63 -10.35 0.45
CA LYS A 10 1.23 -11.03 1.61
C LYS A 10 2.73 -10.74 1.72
N SER A 11 3.41 -10.65 0.59
CA SER A 11 4.84 -10.42 0.48
C SER A 11 5.20 -9.86 -0.91
N PHE A 12 6.37 -9.23 -1.01
CA PHE A 12 6.95 -8.79 -2.28
C PHE A 12 8.34 -9.38 -2.42
N GLU A 13 8.67 -9.88 -3.61
CA GLU A 13 10.07 -10.16 -3.96
C GLU A 13 10.84 -8.84 -4.15
N ARG A 14 12.13 -8.84 -3.78
CA ARG A 14 12.95 -7.62 -3.72
C ARG A 14 13.04 -6.85 -5.04
N ILE A 15 13.04 -7.51 -6.20
CA ILE A 15 13.17 -6.87 -7.53
C ILE A 15 11.84 -6.27 -8.02
N HIS A 16 10.71 -6.83 -7.62
CA HIS A 16 9.39 -6.35 -8.04
C HIS A 16 8.94 -5.10 -7.29
N ARG A 17 9.41 -4.93 -6.06
CA ARG A 17 9.04 -3.79 -5.21
C ARG A 17 9.62 -2.45 -5.69
N SER A 18 10.90 -2.42 -6.07
CA SER A 18 11.53 -1.19 -6.55
C SER A 18 10.96 -0.73 -7.89
N ASN A 19 10.53 -1.66 -8.75
CA ASN A 19 9.84 -1.34 -10.00
C ASN A 19 8.46 -0.74 -9.76
N LEU A 20 7.69 -1.26 -8.80
CA LEU A 20 6.38 -0.72 -8.43
C LEU A 20 6.50 0.71 -7.90
N VAL A 21 7.46 0.96 -7.01
CA VAL A 21 7.74 2.32 -6.51
C VAL A 21 8.17 3.23 -7.66
N GLY A 22 9.03 2.77 -8.56
CA GLY A 22 9.43 3.51 -9.76
C GLY A 22 8.30 3.76 -10.78
N MET A 23 7.15 3.11 -10.62
CA MET A 23 5.93 3.30 -11.42
C MET A 23 4.85 4.08 -10.67
N GLY A 24 5.16 4.67 -9.51
CA GLY A 24 4.20 5.42 -8.68
C GLY A 24 3.16 4.54 -7.99
N ILE A 25 3.43 3.24 -7.84
CA ILE A 25 2.53 2.27 -7.20
C ILE A 25 2.99 2.04 -5.77
N ILE A 26 2.10 2.29 -4.81
CA ILE A 26 2.38 2.09 -3.38
C ILE A 26 2.32 0.59 -3.02
N PRO A 27 3.44 -0.02 -2.56
CA PRO A 27 3.45 -1.41 -2.14
C PRO A 27 3.00 -1.55 -0.68
N LEU A 28 1.88 -2.25 -0.45
CA LEU A 28 1.29 -2.52 0.85
C LEU A 28 1.38 -4.01 1.18
N CYS A 29 1.81 -4.31 2.40
CA CYS A 29 1.84 -5.67 2.93
C CYS A 29 0.72 -5.87 3.96
N PHE A 30 -0.01 -6.98 3.88
CA PHE A 30 -0.86 -7.42 5.00
C PHE A 30 -0.01 -7.67 6.26
N LYS A 31 -0.63 -7.61 7.43
CA LYS A 31 0.03 -8.04 8.67
C LYS A 31 0.26 -9.55 8.68
N THR A 32 1.16 -9.99 9.55
CA THR A 32 1.49 -11.41 9.70
C THR A 32 0.24 -12.23 10.02
N GLY A 33 -0.05 -13.22 9.19
CA GLY A 33 -1.22 -14.09 9.35
C GLY A 33 -2.51 -13.53 8.74
N GLU A 34 -2.48 -12.35 8.12
CA GLU A 34 -3.60 -11.77 7.39
C GLU A 34 -3.40 -11.86 5.87
N ASP A 35 -4.51 -11.99 5.16
CA ASP A 35 -4.60 -11.88 3.72
C ASP A 35 -6.03 -11.62 3.22
N ALA A 36 -6.19 -11.57 1.91
CA ALA A 36 -7.49 -11.37 1.27
C ALA A 36 -8.53 -12.41 1.68
N GLU A 37 -8.16 -13.69 1.81
CA GLU A 37 -9.11 -14.75 2.20
C GLU A 37 -9.47 -14.63 3.68
N THR A 38 -8.50 -14.45 4.58
CA THR A 38 -8.74 -14.33 6.02
C THR A 38 -9.55 -13.07 6.37
N LEU A 39 -9.37 -12.00 5.60
CA LEU A 39 -10.13 -10.76 5.73
C LEU A 39 -11.46 -10.80 4.93
N GLY A 40 -11.67 -11.86 4.13
CA GLY A 40 -12.84 -12.04 3.27
C GLY A 40 -13.00 -10.91 2.25
N LEU A 41 -11.89 -10.45 1.67
CA LEU A 41 -11.82 -9.48 0.59
C LEU A 41 -12.06 -10.21 -0.74
N THR A 42 -12.97 -9.68 -1.56
CA THR A 42 -13.33 -10.29 -2.84
C THR A 42 -12.59 -9.65 -4.02
N GLY A 43 -12.01 -8.46 -3.81
CA GLY A 43 -11.40 -7.64 -4.86
C GLY A 43 -12.40 -6.79 -5.64
N GLN A 44 -13.69 -6.83 -5.27
CA GLN A 44 -14.76 -6.02 -5.86
C GLN A 44 -15.06 -4.76 -5.03
N GLU A 45 -14.44 -4.66 -3.84
CA GLU A 45 -14.58 -3.53 -2.96
C GLU A 45 -13.87 -2.27 -3.51
N LEU A 46 -14.35 -1.10 -3.08
CA LEU A 46 -13.58 0.13 -3.20
C LEU A 46 -12.69 0.26 -1.97
N TYR A 47 -11.39 0.46 -2.19
CA TYR A 47 -10.39 0.56 -1.15
C TYR A 47 -9.92 2.01 -1.01
N THR A 48 -9.99 2.53 0.21
CA THR A 48 -9.44 3.82 0.62
C THR A 48 -8.23 3.55 1.50
N ILE A 49 -7.07 4.10 1.13
CA ILE A 49 -5.83 3.98 1.91
C ILE A 49 -5.65 5.29 2.67
N GLU A 50 -5.64 5.21 3.99
CA GLU A 50 -5.42 6.37 4.86
C GLU A 50 -3.93 6.66 4.96
N LEU A 51 -3.48 7.62 4.16
CA LEU A 51 -2.10 8.14 4.19
C LEU A 51 -2.04 9.44 4.99
N PRO A 52 -0.88 9.75 5.62
CA PRO A 52 -0.62 11.07 6.15
C PRO A 52 -0.82 12.16 5.09
N ASN A 53 -1.31 13.32 5.51
CA ASN A 53 -1.53 14.47 4.61
C ASN A 53 -0.22 15.02 4.01
N ASN A 54 0.89 14.82 4.71
CA ASN A 54 2.21 15.27 4.28
C ASN A 54 3.11 14.08 3.95
N VAL A 55 3.73 14.12 2.77
CA VAL A 55 4.60 13.04 2.30
C VAL A 55 5.86 12.88 3.15
N SER A 56 6.36 13.97 3.74
CA SER A 56 7.51 13.91 4.66
C SER A 56 7.21 13.12 5.95
N GLU A 57 5.95 12.85 6.26
CA GLU A 57 5.55 12.03 7.40
C GLU A 57 5.52 10.52 7.07
N ILE A 58 5.58 10.17 5.78
CA ILE A 58 5.52 8.78 5.32
C ILE A 58 6.88 8.12 5.52
N LYS A 59 6.90 7.05 6.32
CA LYS A 59 8.13 6.30 6.62
C LYS A 59 8.09 4.89 6.04
N PRO A 60 9.23 4.37 5.56
CA PRO A 60 9.35 2.95 5.22
C PRO A 60 8.98 2.06 6.40
N GLY A 61 8.16 1.04 6.16
CA GLY A 61 7.70 0.13 7.20
C GLY A 61 6.61 0.71 8.12
N GLN A 62 6.08 1.91 7.84
CA GLN A 62 4.95 2.47 8.57
C GLN A 62 3.67 1.68 8.30
N ASP A 63 2.83 1.56 9.31
CA ASP A 63 1.50 1.01 9.18
C ASP A 63 0.48 2.07 8.75
N VAL A 64 -0.42 1.67 7.86
CA VAL A 64 -1.53 2.48 7.33
C VAL A 64 -2.82 1.67 7.40
N THR A 65 -3.94 2.37 7.55
CA THR A 65 -5.26 1.74 7.54
C THR A 65 -5.78 1.70 6.11
N VAL A 66 -6.32 0.55 5.71
CA VAL A 66 -7.09 0.40 4.48
C VAL A 66 -8.54 0.16 4.87
N VAL A 67 -9.43 0.99 4.36
CA VAL A 67 -10.88 0.92 4.59
C VAL A 67 -11.57 0.55 3.29
N THR A 68 -12.53 -0.34 3.37
CA THR A 68 -13.36 -0.73 2.23
C THR A 68 -14.73 -0.06 2.31
N ASN A 69 -15.38 0.14 1.17
CA ASN A 69 -16.75 0.68 1.12
C ASN A 69 -17.82 -0.21 1.77
N ASN A 70 -17.51 -1.47 2.09
CA ASN A 70 -18.41 -2.37 2.82
C ASN A 70 -18.24 -2.26 4.36
N GLY A 71 -17.37 -1.37 4.85
CA GLY A 71 -17.13 -1.11 6.26
C GLY A 71 -16.02 -1.94 6.91
N LYS A 72 -15.37 -2.87 6.18
CA LYS A 72 -14.18 -3.56 6.70
C LYS A 72 -12.98 -2.63 6.68
N SER A 73 -12.17 -2.68 7.74
CA SER A 73 -10.87 -2.03 7.81
C SER A 73 -9.78 -3.02 8.25
N PHE A 74 -8.57 -2.84 7.73
CA PHE A 74 -7.43 -3.65 8.08
C PHE A 74 -6.15 -2.83 7.97
N THR A 75 -5.11 -3.26 8.70
CA THR A 75 -3.83 -2.56 8.73
C THR A 75 -2.88 -3.16 7.71
N CYS A 76 -2.22 -2.31 6.95
CA CYS A 76 -1.15 -2.71 6.04
C CYS A 76 0.15 -1.99 6.37
N THR A 77 1.27 -2.65 6.13
CA THR A 77 2.60 -2.04 6.25
C THR A 77 3.05 -1.52 4.90
N LEU A 78 3.45 -0.25 4.83
CA LEU A 78 4.10 0.37 3.68
C LEU A 78 5.48 -0.24 3.46
N ARG A 79 5.68 -0.86 2.29
CA ARG A 79 6.94 -1.52 1.95
C ARG A 79 7.77 -0.66 1.00
N PHE A 80 8.04 0.59 1.38
CA PHE A 80 9.07 1.37 0.70
C PHE A 80 10.46 0.80 1.02
N ASP A 81 11.35 0.82 0.04
CA ASP A 81 12.75 0.39 0.21
C ASP A 81 13.63 1.47 0.83
N THR A 82 13.29 2.73 0.56
CA THR A 82 14.01 3.92 0.98
C THR A 82 13.03 4.95 1.52
N GLU A 83 13.51 5.89 2.33
CA GLU A 83 12.70 7.02 2.77
C GLU A 83 12.05 7.73 1.57
N VAL A 84 10.76 8.03 1.69
CA VAL A 84 10.01 8.82 0.72
C VAL A 84 10.38 10.28 1.01
N LYS A 85 11.11 10.92 0.09
CA LYS A 85 11.70 12.24 0.37
C LYS A 85 10.90 13.38 -0.23
N ASN A 86 10.13 13.14 -1.29
CA ASN A 86 9.36 14.16 -1.98
C ASN A 86 7.95 13.67 -2.35
N GLN A 87 7.00 14.60 -2.50
CA GLN A 87 5.65 14.29 -2.96
C GLN A 87 5.63 13.70 -4.37
N ASP A 88 6.62 14.05 -5.19
CA ASP A 88 6.85 13.44 -6.49
C ASP A 88 7.14 11.93 -6.37
N ASP A 89 7.78 11.43 -5.30
CA ASP A 89 8.00 9.98 -5.09
C ASP A 89 6.70 9.16 -4.96
N LEU A 90 5.57 9.83 -4.71
CA LEU A 90 4.21 9.25 -4.68
C LEU A 90 3.34 9.69 -5.86
N LEU A 91 3.84 10.60 -6.69
CA LEU A 91 3.22 11.16 -7.88
C LEU A 91 4.23 11.14 -9.03
N PHE A 92 4.59 9.94 -9.48
CA PHE A 92 5.21 9.71 -10.79
C PHE A 92 4.31 8.81 -11.64
#